data_AF-A0A6J4KAA8-F1
#
_entry.id   AF-A0A6J4KAA8-F1
#
_cell.length_a   1.000
_cell.length_b   1.000
_cell.length_c   1.000
_cell.angle_alpha   90.00
_cell.angle_beta   90.00
_cell.angle_gamma   90.00
#
_symmetry.space_group_name_H-M   'P 1'
#
loop_
_entity.id
_entity.type
_entity.pdbx_description
1 polymer ?
#
loop_
_entity_poly.entity_id
_entity_poly.type
_entity_poly.pdbx_seq_one_letter_code
_entity_poly.pdbx_strand_id
1 'polypeptide(L)'
;LDGVAVDLFGPGGRVGGARVAAGAGDGLADECAAGPTVRLTGGAAPPSWKVAFAAGRAAPLSTDSVEGLARADSAARTADAARLASLVPRTNSREFAGLPFSVRQARRFTAGGTETVVAEVVRRVAQEANPREQHVLVIGERPAAGKAKYELAYHETSVGDEANVETRDLLAAVLLGADRRATLVLNRESADGIAYSLVERTGPLRWRVRWTSATTGCPEPADDAS
;
A
#
# COMPACT_ATOMS: atom_id res chain seq x y z
N LEU A 1 -16.43 -18.25 9.16
CA LEU A 1 -16.45 -17.52 7.87
C LEU A 1 -16.92 -18.39 6.70
N ASP A 2 -17.22 -19.67 6.91
CA ASP A 2 -17.69 -20.56 5.85
C ASP A 2 -19.01 -20.09 5.22
N GLY A 3 -19.13 -20.22 3.90
CA GLY A 3 -20.28 -19.79 3.10
C GLY A 3 -20.40 -18.27 2.88
N VAL A 4 -19.54 -17.44 3.49
CA VAL A 4 -19.64 -15.97 3.38
C VAL A 4 -19.31 -15.53 1.96
N ALA A 5 -20.22 -14.77 1.35
CA ALA A 5 -19.99 -14.13 0.06
C ALA A 5 -19.05 -12.93 0.19
N VAL A 6 -18.10 -12.85 -0.73
CA VAL A 6 -17.10 -11.78 -0.80
C VAL A 6 -17.03 -11.19 -2.20
N ASP A 7 -16.77 -9.89 -2.27
CA ASP A 7 -16.41 -9.18 -3.49
C ASP A 7 -14.88 -9.11 -3.60
N LEU A 8 -14.35 -9.45 -4.77
CA LEU A 8 -12.91 -9.47 -5.06
C LEU A 8 -12.50 -8.18 -5.76
N PHE A 9 -11.39 -7.60 -5.32
CA PHE A 9 -10.86 -6.33 -5.84
C PHE A 9 -9.39 -6.47 -6.21
N GLY A 10 -8.99 -5.72 -7.23
CA GLY A 10 -7.60 -5.45 -7.58
C GLY A 10 -7.41 -3.97 -7.92
N PRO A 11 -6.24 -3.59 -8.47
CA PRO A 11 -5.94 -2.19 -8.79
C PRO A 11 -6.95 -1.53 -9.74
N GLY A 12 -7.55 -2.30 -10.66
CA GLY A 12 -8.56 -1.83 -11.60
C GLY A 12 -9.99 -1.68 -11.02
N GLY A 13 -10.20 -2.05 -9.76
CA GLY A 13 -11.52 -2.07 -9.11
C GLY A 13 -12.02 -3.49 -8.84
N ARG A 14 -13.34 -3.70 -8.89
CA ARG A 14 -13.97 -5.00 -8.60
C ARG A 14 -13.74 -5.94 -9.78
N VAL A 15 -13.16 -7.10 -9.51
CA VAL A 15 -12.81 -8.10 -10.53
C VAL A 15 -13.73 -9.33 -10.50
N GLY A 16 -14.48 -9.54 -9.42
CA GLY A 16 -15.41 -10.66 -9.32
C GLY A 16 -16.02 -10.80 -7.93
N GLY A 17 -16.61 -11.96 -7.68
CA GLY A 17 -17.10 -12.37 -6.36
C GLY A 17 -16.83 -13.85 -6.12
N ALA A 18 -16.74 -14.24 -4.85
CA ALA A 18 -16.49 -15.62 -4.43
C ALA A 18 -17.24 -15.92 -3.13
N ARG A 19 -17.20 -17.17 -2.70
CA ARG A 19 -17.61 -17.59 -1.35
C ARG A 19 -16.41 -18.16 -0.60
N VAL A 20 -16.27 -17.77 0.66
CA VAL A 20 -15.30 -18.36 1.56
C VAL A 20 -15.74 -19.77 1.90
N ALA A 21 -14.86 -20.74 1.67
CA ALA A 21 -14.97 -22.10 2.17
C ALA A 21 -13.93 -22.29 3.27
N ALA A 22 -14.29 -23.01 4.34
CA ALA A 22 -13.34 -23.39 5.37
C ALA A 22 -12.10 -24.06 4.74
N GLY A 23 -10.92 -23.48 4.99
CA GLY A 23 -9.66 -24.13 4.66
C GLY A 23 -9.27 -25.09 5.77
N ALA A 24 -8.76 -26.27 5.42
CA ALA A 24 -7.89 -26.99 6.33
C ALA A 24 -6.61 -26.16 6.44
N GLY A 25 -6.29 -25.66 7.62
CA GLY A 25 -5.02 -24.98 7.83
C GLY A 25 -3.91 -26.01 7.77
N ASP A 26 -3.15 -26.02 6.68
CA ASP A 26 -1.87 -26.72 6.67
C ASP A 26 -0.92 -25.86 7.51
N GLY A 27 -0.71 -26.29 8.75
CA GLY A 27 0.19 -25.62 9.69
C GLY A 27 1.58 -25.51 9.08
N LEU A 28 2.08 -24.30 8.94
CA LEU A 28 3.52 -24.11 8.83
C LEU A 28 4.15 -24.44 10.19
N ALA A 29 5.34 -25.03 10.14
CA ALA A 29 6.11 -25.54 11.28
C ALA A 29 6.22 -24.53 12.43
N ASP A 30 6.41 -25.05 13.65
CA ASP A 30 6.29 -24.42 14.98
C ASP A 30 7.00 -23.05 15.22
N GLU A 31 7.72 -22.51 14.24
CA GLU A 31 8.56 -21.29 14.36
C GLU A 31 8.07 -20.10 13.52
N CYS A 32 7.15 -20.28 12.56
CA CYS A 32 6.67 -19.18 11.69
C CYS A 32 5.22 -18.75 12.00
N ALA A 33 4.97 -17.43 12.04
CA ALA A 33 3.62 -16.90 12.21
C ALA A 33 2.83 -17.02 10.90
N ALA A 34 1.97 -18.03 10.80
CA ALA A 34 1.07 -18.20 9.66
C ALA A 34 -0.28 -17.53 9.90
N GLY A 35 -0.72 -16.71 8.94
CA GLY A 35 -2.08 -16.15 8.94
C GLY A 35 -3.12 -17.23 8.64
N PRO A 36 -4.38 -17.05 9.09
CA PRO A 36 -5.44 -18.00 8.78
C PRO A 36 -5.68 -18.05 7.27
N THR A 37 -5.54 -19.24 6.67
CA THR A 37 -5.80 -19.45 5.24
C THR A 37 -7.21 -19.99 5.04
N VAL A 38 -7.90 -19.48 4.02
CA VAL A 38 -9.24 -19.93 3.61
C VAL A 38 -9.25 -20.24 2.13
N ARG A 39 -10.15 -21.13 1.70
CA ARG A 39 -10.35 -21.41 0.27
C ARG A 39 -11.45 -20.51 -0.27
N LEU A 40 -11.30 -20.02 -1.50
CA LEU A 40 -12.37 -19.33 -2.22
C LEU A 40 -13.02 -20.29 -3.21
N THR A 41 -14.35 -20.27 -3.28
CA THR A 41 -15.18 -21.13 -4.15
C THR A 41 -16.16 -20.26 -4.95
N GLY A 42 -16.73 -20.82 -6.04
CA GLY A 42 -17.74 -20.14 -6.85
C GLY A 42 -17.24 -19.47 -8.14
N GLY A 43 -16.07 -19.88 -8.64
CA GLY A 43 -15.45 -19.40 -9.89
C GLY A 43 -13.92 -19.33 -9.73
N ALA A 44 -13.17 -19.40 -10.82
CA ALA A 44 -11.73 -19.14 -10.76
C ALA A 44 -11.51 -17.69 -10.33
N ALA A 45 -10.83 -17.47 -9.21
CA ALA A 45 -10.49 -16.11 -8.78
C ALA A 45 -9.64 -15.45 -9.88
N PRO A 46 -10.07 -14.33 -10.48
CA PRO A 46 -9.39 -13.75 -11.63
C PRO A 46 -7.96 -13.36 -11.24
N PRO A 47 -6.92 -13.66 -12.03
CA PRO A 47 -5.51 -13.51 -11.60
C PRO A 47 -5.11 -12.11 -11.12
N SER A 48 -5.90 -11.08 -11.44
CA SER A 48 -5.72 -9.70 -11.01
C SER A 48 -6.27 -9.38 -9.61
N TRP A 49 -6.94 -10.31 -8.92
CA TRP A 49 -7.46 -10.08 -7.57
C TRP A 49 -6.33 -9.95 -6.53
N LYS A 50 -6.52 -9.08 -5.54
CA LYS A 50 -5.55 -8.82 -4.46
C LYS A 50 -6.18 -8.82 -3.09
N VAL A 51 -7.41 -8.29 -2.96
CA VAL A 51 -8.11 -8.17 -1.68
C VAL A 51 -9.58 -8.56 -1.82
N ALA A 52 -10.19 -8.99 -0.72
CA ALA A 52 -11.60 -9.35 -0.69
C ALA A 52 -12.30 -8.68 0.49
N PHE A 53 -13.53 -8.22 0.27
CA PHE A 53 -14.40 -7.69 1.33
C PHE A 53 -15.71 -8.48 1.35
N ALA A 54 -16.36 -8.56 2.52
CA ALA A 54 -17.71 -9.11 2.60
C ALA A 54 -18.63 -8.41 1.57
N ALA A 55 -19.44 -9.20 0.88
CA ALA A 55 -20.22 -8.72 -0.26
C ALA A 55 -21.04 -7.46 0.07
N GLY A 56 -20.97 -6.45 -0.78
CA GLY A 56 -21.66 -5.17 -0.63
C GLY A 56 -21.06 -4.20 0.40
N ARG A 57 -19.97 -4.56 1.11
CA ARG A 57 -19.33 -3.68 2.11
C ARG A 57 -18.32 -2.69 1.53
N ALA A 58 -17.86 -2.93 0.31
CA ALA A 58 -16.93 -2.06 -0.41
C ALA A 58 -17.47 -1.74 -1.81
N ALA A 59 -17.22 -0.53 -2.30
CA ALA A 59 -17.38 -0.19 -3.71
C ALA A 59 -16.00 0.04 -4.35
N PRO A 60 -15.85 -0.27 -5.65
CA PRO A 60 -14.56 -0.18 -6.31
C PRO A 60 -14.12 1.28 -6.48
N LEU A 61 -12.83 1.54 -6.24
CA LEU A 61 -12.13 2.69 -6.80
C LEU A 61 -11.06 2.16 -7.75
N SER A 62 -11.17 2.50 -9.02
CA SER A 62 -10.13 2.15 -10.01
C SER A 62 -8.93 3.06 -9.78
N THR A 63 -7.75 2.43 -9.77
CA THR A 63 -6.48 3.12 -9.66
C THR A 63 -5.73 3.03 -10.98
N ASP A 64 -5.21 4.16 -11.44
CA ASP A 64 -4.34 4.22 -12.61
C ASP A 64 -2.88 4.10 -12.13
N SER A 65 -2.13 3.16 -12.70
CA SER A 65 -0.70 2.98 -12.43
C SER A 65 0.14 3.89 -13.32
N VAL A 66 1.19 4.49 -12.79
CA VAL A 66 2.10 5.36 -13.56
C VAL A 66 2.84 4.62 -14.68
N GLU A 67 3.04 3.32 -14.54
CA GLU A 67 3.67 2.42 -15.52
C GLU A 67 2.74 2.13 -16.71
N GLY A 68 1.42 2.28 -16.52
CA GLY A 68 0.41 2.06 -17.56
C GLY A 68 0.03 3.32 -18.35
N LEU A 69 0.60 4.48 -18.01
CA LEU A 69 0.29 5.78 -18.63
C LEU A 69 1.19 6.08 -19.83
N ALA A 70 0.74 6.99 -20.70
CA ALA A 70 1.59 7.60 -21.72
C ALA A 70 2.81 8.28 -21.06
N ARG A 71 3.95 8.29 -21.76
CA ARG A 71 5.24 8.76 -21.22
C ARG A 71 5.20 10.14 -20.56
N ALA A 72 4.49 11.09 -21.17
CA ALA A 72 4.35 12.45 -20.67
C ALA A 72 3.58 12.51 -19.34
N ASP A 73 2.50 11.74 -19.25
CA ASP A 73 1.69 11.63 -18.03
C ASP A 73 2.47 10.92 -16.93
N SER A 74 3.23 9.87 -17.27
CA SER A 74 4.10 9.17 -16.33
C SER A 74 5.14 10.10 -15.71
N ALA A 75 5.83 10.92 -16.52
CA ALA A 75 6.82 11.89 -16.04
C ALA A 75 6.20 12.96 -15.11
N ALA A 76 5.03 13.49 -15.46
CA ALA A 76 4.33 14.46 -14.63
C ALA A 76 3.96 13.88 -13.26
N ARG A 77 3.55 12.60 -13.22
CA ARG A 77 3.19 11.91 -11.97
C ARG A 77 4.41 11.61 -11.09
N THR A 78 5.51 11.20 -11.69
CA THR A 78 6.78 11.05 -10.97
C THR A 78 7.23 12.37 -10.35
N ALA A 79 7.07 13.49 -11.07
CA ALA A 79 7.37 14.81 -10.54
C ALA A 79 6.45 15.22 -9.38
N ASP A 80 5.14 14.93 -9.48
CA ASP A 80 4.19 15.17 -8.39
C ASP A 80 4.55 14.35 -7.13
N ALA A 81 4.89 13.07 -7.28
CA ALA A 81 5.30 12.20 -6.19
C ALA A 81 6.60 12.70 -5.52
N ALA A 82 7.64 13.03 -6.31
CA ALA A 82 8.89 13.57 -5.80
C ALA A 82 8.69 14.92 -5.08
N ARG A 83 7.81 15.78 -5.59
CA ARG A 83 7.45 17.04 -4.94
C ARG A 83 6.74 16.79 -3.61
N LEU A 84 5.77 15.90 -3.55
CA LEU A 84 5.09 15.53 -2.28
C LEU A 84 6.09 15.00 -1.26
N ALA A 85 7.00 14.12 -1.68
CA ALA A 85 8.04 13.61 -0.81
C ALA A 85 9.00 14.69 -0.30
N SER A 86 9.28 15.73 -1.08
CA SER A 86 10.08 16.87 -0.63
C SER A 86 9.41 17.72 0.45
N LEU A 87 8.08 17.62 0.60
CA LEU A 87 7.30 18.31 1.64
C LEU A 87 7.27 17.52 2.96
N VAL A 88 7.68 16.26 2.96
CA VAL A 88 7.71 15.43 4.16
C VAL A 88 8.72 16.05 5.15
N PRO A 89 8.32 16.30 6.41
CA PRO A 89 9.23 16.83 7.42
C PRO A 89 10.50 15.98 7.49
N ARG A 90 11.66 16.63 7.54
CA ARG A 90 12.94 15.93 7.64
C ARG A 90 12.93 15.06 8.88
N THR A 91 13.09 13.75 8.70
CA THR A 91 13.42 12.86 9.80
C THR A 91 14.85 13.17 10.29
N ASN A 92 15.20 12.69 11.48
CA ASN A 92 16.53 12.91 12.09
C ASN A 92 17.69 12.28 11.31
N SER A 93 17.43 11.57 10.21
CA SER A 93 18.40 10.88 9.37
C SER A 93 19.08 11.83 8.38
N ARG A 94 20.14 12.51 8.84
CA ARG A 94 20.93 13.46 8.02
C ARG A 94 21.59 12.80 6.81
N GLU A 95 21.83 11.49 6.86
CA GLU A 95 22.46 10.71 5.78
C GLU A 95 21.71 10.78 4.44
N PHE A 96 20.38 10.96 4.45
CA PHE A 96 19.56 11.07 3.24
C PHE A 96 19.40 12.51 2.75
N ALA A 97 20.01 13.49 3.40
CA ALA A 97 19.84 14.90 3.06
C ALA A 97 20.50 15.22 1.71
N GLY A 98 19.75 15.87 0.82
CA GLY A 98 20.24 16.26 -0.51
C GLY A 98 20.23 15.12 -1.55
N LEU A 99 19.87 13.90 -1.16
CA LEU A 99 19.76 12.79 -2.10
C LEU A 99 18.47 12.87 -2.91
N PRO A 100 18.51 12.53 -4.22
CA PRO A 100 17.33 12.51 -5.06
C PRO A 100 16.38 11.38 -4.66
N PHE A 101 15.09 11.59 -4.87
CA PHE A 101 14.09 10.53 -4.77
C PHE A 101 13.99 9.76 -6.08
N SER A 102 13.90 8.44 -6.01
CA SER A 102 13.34 7.60 -7.07
C SER A 102 11.89 7.23 -6.70
N VAL A 103 11.00 7.16 -7.69
CA VAL A 103 9.63 6.69 -7.46
C VAL A 103 9.60 5.19 -7.70
N ARG A 104 9.25 4.40 -6.68
CA ARG A 104 9.12 2.94 -6.80
C ARG A 104 7.77 2.56 -7.37
N GLN A 105 6.72 3.23 -6.90
CA GLN A 105 5.37 3.07 -7.42
C GLN A 105 4.60 4.38 -7.26
N ALA A 106 3.63 4.61 -8.14
CA ALA A 106 2.66 5.66 -7.98
C ALA A 106 1.33 5.26 -8.61
N ARG A 107 0.25 5.49 -7.88
CA ARG A 107 -1.12 5.25 -8.33
C ARG A 107 -2.00 6.46 -8.08
N ARG A 108 -3.02 6.63 -8.92
CA ARG A 108 -4.00 7.72 -8.80
C ARG A 108 -5.41 7.19 -8.82
N PHE A 109 -6.30 7.79 -8.04
CA PHE A 109 -7.75 7.59 -8.16
C PHE A 109 -8.50 8.90 -7.87
N THR A 110 -9.79 8.92 -8.18
CA THR A 110 -10.67 10.06 -7.88
C THR A 110 -11.86 9.59 -7.06
N ALA A 111 -12.19 10.33 -5.99
CA ALA A 111 -13.34 10.05 -5.14
C ALA A 111 -13.91 11.37 -4.58
N GLY A 112 -15.22 11.57 -4.67
CA GLY A 112 -15.90 12.72 -4.07
C GLY A 112 -15.35 14.09 -4.52
N GLY A 113 -15.01 14.23 -5.81
CA GLY A 113 -14.44 15.46 -6.36
C GLY A 113 -12.99 15.74 -5.98
N THR A 114 -12.33 14.80 -5.29
CA THR A 114 -10.91 14.86 -4.92
C THR A 114 -10.14 13.86 -5.78
N GLU A 115 -9.05 14.31 -6.39
CA GLU A 115 -8.07 13.43 -7.00
C GLU A 115 -6.95 13.15 -6.00
N THR A 116 -6.64 11.88 -5.80
CA THR A 116 -5.64 11.41 -4.84
C THR A 116 -4.52 10.69 -5.58
N VAL A 117 -3.28 11.00 -5.21
CA VAL A 117 -2.10 10.25 -5.61
C VAL A 117 -1.54 9.54 -4.38
N VAL A 118 -1.17 8.28 -4.55
CA VAL A 118 -0.48 7.46 -3.56
C VAL A 118 0.81 7.00 -4.21
N ALA A 119 1.95 7.31 -3.59
CA ALA A 119 3.24 6.94 -4.15
C ALA A 119 4.18 6.47 -3.05
N GLU A 120 5.05 5.53 -3.39
CA GLU A 120 6.20 5.23 -2.57
C GLU A 120 7.45 5.67 -3.29
N VAL A 121 8.25 6.47 -2.60
CA VAL A 121 9.53 6.98 -3.08
C VAL A 121 10.67 6.49 -2.23
N VAL A 122 11.86 6.39 -2.82
CA VAL A 122 13.04 5.84 -2.19
C VAL A 122 14.21 6.81 -2.31
N ARG A 123 15.03 6.90 -1.26
CA ARG A 123 16.39 7.46 -1.31
C ARG A 123 17.38 6.40 -0.87
N ARG A 124 18.55 6.39 -1.49
CA ARG A 124 19.59 5.39 -1.27
C ARG A 124 20.91 6.05 -0.93
N VAL A 125 21.55 5.59 0.14
CA VAL A 125 22.95 5.88 0.43
C VAL A 125 23.76 4.66 0.04
N ALA A 126 24.48 4.75 -1.08
CA ALA A 126 25.39 3.70 -1.50
C ALA A 126 26.66 3.78 -0.63
N GLN A 127 26.77 2.92 0.38
CA GLN A 127 27.99 2.68 1.14
C GLN A 127 28.47 1.26 0.84
N GLU A 128 29.78 1.05 0.70
CA GLU A 128 30.35 -0.25 0.29
C GLU A 128 30.02 -1.40 1.25
N ALA A 129 29.86 -1.12 2.55
CA ALA A 129 29.58 -2.15 3.56
C ALA A 129 28.11 -2.17 4.02
N ASN A 130 27.45 -1.02 4.10
CA ASN A 130 26.13 -0.86 4.71
C ASN A 130 25.22 0.03 3.85
N PRO A 131 24.70 -0.47 2.70
CA PRO A 131 23.76 0.30 1.89
C PRO A 131 22.49 0.62 2.70
N ARG A 132 22.14 1.90 2.75
CA ARG A 132 20.97 2.40 3.50
C ARG A 132 19.90 2.87 2.56
N GLU A 133 18.66 2.56 2.87
CA GLU A 133 17.49 3.01 2.14
C GLU A 133 16.51 3.75 3.05
N GLN A 134 15.89 4.78 2.48
CA GLN A 134 14.75 5.49 3.06
C GLN A 134 13.57 5.35 2.13
N HIS A 135 12.50 4.74 2.63
CA HIS A 135 11.24 4.54 1.94
C HIS A 135 10.20 5.50 2.51
N VAL A 136 9.54 6.25 1.63
CA VAL A 136 8.52 7.22 2.02
C VAL A 136 7.25 6.95 1.23
N LEU A 137 6.22 6.47 1.91
CA LEU A 137 4.87 6.47 1.37
C LEU A 137 4.31 7.88 1.52
N VAL A 138 3.77 8.44 0.45
CA VAL A 138 3.06 9.72 0.45
C VAL A 138 1.67 9.57 -0.13
N ILE A 139 0.70 10.25 0.48
CA ILE A 139 -0.64 10.45 -0.08
C ILE A 139 -0.82 11.94 -0.28
N GLY A 140 -1.14 12.34 -1.51
CA GLY A 140 -1.45 13.71 -1.85
C GLY A 140 -2.88 13.86 -2.37
N GLU A 141 -3.52 14.98 -2.08
CA GLU A 141 -4.85 15.31 -2.61
C GLU A 141 -4.81 16.63 -3.38
N ARG A 142 -5.71 16.73 -4.36
CA ARG A 142 -6.12 18.00 -4.96
C ARG A 142 -7.57 17.94 -5.38
N PRO A 143 -8.25 19.09 -5.60
CA PRO A 143 -9.51 19.09 -6.32
C PRO A 143 -9.36 18.39 -7.68
N ALA A 144 -10.30 17.49 -8.00
CA ALA A 144 -10.31 16.80 -9.29
C ALA A 144 -10.61 17.76 -10.44
N ALA A 145 -11.32 18.85 -10.15
CA ALA A 145 -11.52 19.95 -11.09
C ALA A 145 -10.28 20.85 -11.11
N GLY A 146 -9.64 20.95 -12.29
CA GLY A 146 -8.58 21.93 -12.55
C GLY A 146 -7.17 21.37 -12.49
N LYS A 147 -6.20 22.27 -12.30
CA LYS A 147 -4.75 21.99 -12.35
C LYS A 147 -4.04 22.38 -11.04
N ALA A 148 -4.77 22.35 -9.93
CA ALA A 148 -4.18 22.58 -8.62
C ALA A 148 -3.02 21.60 -8.38
N LYS A 149 -2.05 22.05 -7.58
CA LYS A 149 -0.95 21.18 -7.13
C LYS A 149 -1.49 20.24 -6.06
N TYR A 150 -0.98 19.01 -6.02
CA TYR A 150 -1.25 18.13 -4.87
C TYR A 150 -0.68 18.72 -3.58
N GLU A 151 -1.47 18.64 -2.52
CA GLU A 151 -1.06 18.92 -1.15
C GLU A 151 -0.79 17.60 -0.42
N LEU A 152 0.23 17.57 0.43
CA LEU A 152 0.57 16.39 1.23
C LEU A 152 -0.51 16.17 2.29
N ALA A 153 -1.20 15.03 2.20
CA ALA A 153 -2.28 14.65 3.09
C ALA A 153 -1.82 13.66 4.16
N TYR A 154 -0.84 12.82 3.85
CA TYR A 154 -0.32 11.78 4.73
C TYR A 154 1.04 11.29 4.27
N HIS A 155 1.85 10.82 5.22
CA HIS A 155 3.09 10.13 4.91
C HIS A 155 3.44 9.08 5.97
N GLU A 156 4.20 8.07 5.55
CA GLU A 156 4.92 7.15 6.44
C GLU A 156 6.36 7.04 5.95
N THR A 157 7.30 6.96 6.87
CA THR A 157 8.73 6.86 6.55
C THR A 157 9.31 5.63 7.22
N SER A 158 9.98 4.79 6.44
CA SER A 158 10.84 3.69 6.92
C SER A 158 12.27 3.95 6.51
N VAL A 159 13.21 3.61 7.38
CA VAL A 159 14.64 3.81 7.18
C VAL A 159 15.33 2.56 7.69
N GLY A 160 16.13 1.91 6.85
CA GLY A 160 16.75 0.63 7.15
C GLY A 160 17.89 0.33 6.19
N ASP A 161 18.51 -0.82 6.37
CA ASP A 161 19.42 -1.38 5.37
C ASP A 161 18.57 -1.92 4.21
N GLU A 162 19.15 -2.01 3.01
CA GLU A 162 18.44 -2.43 1.80
C GLU A 162 17.67 -3.76 1.98
N ALA A 163 18.23 -4.70 2.75
CA ALA A 163 17.59 -5.99 3.01
C ALA A 163 16.37 -5.92 3.94
N ASN A 164 16.31 -4.91 4.83
CA ASN A 164 15.43 -4.92 6.00
C ASN A 164 14.44 -3.75 6.05
N VAL A 165 14.55 -2.77 5.14
CA VAL A 165 13.68 -1.60 5.13
C VAL A 165 12.25 -1.99 4.76
N GLU A 166 11.27 -1.55 5.58
CA GLU A 166 9.85 -1.84 5.28
C GLU A 166 9.40 -1.13 4.00
N THR A 167 8.81 -1.91 3.08
CA THR A 167 8.24 -1.47 1.82
C THR A 167 6.71 -1.53 1.84
N ARG A 168 6.02 -0.66 1.06
CA ARG A 168 4.55 -0.52 1.12
C ARG A 168 3.86 -0.48 -0.24
N ASP A 169 3.23 -1.57 -0.67
CA ASP A 169 2.51 -1.62 -1.95
C ASP A 169 1.03 -1.35 -1.85
N LEU A 170 0.50 -0.50 -2.73
CA LEU A 170 -0.95 -0.30 -2.85
C LEU A 170 -1.58 -1.47 -3.61
N LEU A 171 -2.34 -2.29 -2.89
CA LEU A 171 -3.04 -3.46 -3.42
C LEU A 171 -4.37 -3.10 -4.08
N ALA A 172 -5.14 -2.21 -3.43
CA ALA A 172 -6.43 -1.73 -3.92
C ALA A 172 -6.83 -0.42 -3.25
N ALA A 173 -7.68 0.36 -3.94
CA ALA A 173 -8.44 1.44 -3.34
C ALA A 173 -9.94 1.09 -3.40
N VAL A 174 -10.68 1.39 -2.33
CA VAL A 174 -12.11 1.11 -2.24
C VAL A 174 -12.84 2.23 -1.49
N LEU A 175 -14.15 2.33 -1.70
CA LEU A 175 -15.06 3.05 -0.80
C LEU A 175 -15.64 2.07 0.21
N LEU A 176 -15.19 2.14 1.45
CA LEU A 176 -15.48 1.17 2.50
C LEU A 176 -16.57 1.66 3.47
N GLY A 177 -17.41 0.72 3.91
CA GLY A 177 -18.41 0.96 4.95
C GLY A 177 -19.63 1.75 4.49
N ALA A 178 -20.52 2.04 5.44
CA ALA A 178 -21.77 2.77 5.17
C ALA A 178 -21.50 4.21 4.67
N ASP A 179 -20.49 4.86 5.24
CA ASP A 179 -20.07 6.22 4.89
C ASP A 179 -19.31 6.30 3.56
N ARG A 180 -19.05 5.16 2.89
CA ARG A 180 -18.28 5.09 1.63
C ARG A 180 -16.96 5.87 1.70
N ARG A 181 -16.19 5.67 2.78
CA ARG A 181 -14.92 6.36 2.96
C ARG A 181 -13.88 5.78 2.02
N ALA A 182 -13.09 6.65 1.38
CA ALA A 182 -11.96 6.19 0.58
C ALA A 182 -10.94 5.49 1.50
N THR A 183 -10.61 4.25 1.17
CA THR A 183 -9.70 3.41 1.94
C THR A 183 -8.69 2.76 0.99
N LEU A 184 -7.42 2.85 1.37
CA LEU A 184 -6.32 2.16 0.72
C LEU A 184 -6.04 0.87 1.47
N VAL A 185 -5.83 -0.21 0.72
CA VAL A 185 -5.31 -1.46 1.27
C VAL A 185 -3.85 -1.57 0.87
N LEU A 186 -2.97 -1.58 1.86
CA LEU A 186 -1.52 -1.65 1.65
C LEU A 186 -1.00 -3.03 2.05
N ASN A 187 -0.11 -3.58 1.23
CA ASN A 187 0.88 -4.56 1.66
C ASN A 187 1.99 -3.83 2.41
N ARG A 188 2.51 -4.41 3.48
CA ARG A 188 3.65 -3.92 4.25
C ARG A 188 4.61 -5.07 4.41
N GLU A 189 5.75 -4.99 3.75
CA GLU A 189 6.74 -6.07 3.74
C GLU A 189 8.00 -5.59 4.44
N SER A 190 8.44 -6.33 5.45
CA SER A 190 9.67 -6.11 6.22
C SER A 190 10.45 -7.42 6.37
N ALA A 191 11.62 -7.37 7.01
CA ALA A 191 12.38 -8.56 7.35
C ALA A 191 11.57 -9.58 8.18
N ASP A 192 10.67 -9.10 9.03
CA ASP A 192 9.82 -9.95 9.89
C ASP A 192 8.66 -10.61 9.13
N GLY A 193 8.45 -10.25 7.85
CA GLY A 193 7.41 -10.77 6.99
C GLY A 193 6.41 -9.73 6.49
N ILE A 194 5.18 -10.17 6.30
CA ILE A 194 4.13 -9.41 5.60
C ILE A 194 3.01 -9.04 6.57
N ALA A 195 2.62 -7.78 6.57
CA ALA A 195 1.39 -7.29 7.18
C ALA A 195 0.54 -6.53 6.16
N TYR A 196 -0.74 -6.37 6.44
CA TYR A 196 -1.66 -5.58 5.63
C TYR A 196 -2.22 -4.43 6.46
N SER A 197 -2.41 -3.26 5.86
CA SER A 197 -3.05 -2.14 6.55
C SER A 197 -4.16 -1.48 5.74
N LEU A 198 -5.12 -0.91 6.47
CA LEU A 198 -6.17 -0.05 5.94
C LEU A 198 -5.88 1.40 6.30
N VAL A 199 -5.61 2.23 5.29
CA VAL A 199 -5.44 3.67 5.46
C VAL A 199 -6.69 4.36 4.95
N GLU A 200 -7.45 5.01 5.83
CA GLU A 200 -8.76 5.58 5.52
C GLU A 200 -8.71 7.11 5.53
N ARG A 201 -9.35 7.72 4.54
CA ARG A 201 -9.62 9.15 4.50
C ARG A 201 -10.76 9.50 5.44
N THR A 202 -10.47 10.32 6.45
CA THR A 202 -11.45 10.79 7.44
C THR A 202 -11.93 12.21 7.21
N GLY A 203 -11.30 12.92 6.28
CA GLY A 203 -11.68 14.27 5.86
C GLY A 203 -10.72 14.81 4.80
N PRO A 204 -10.92 16.04 4.31
CA PRO A 204 -9.97 16.70 3.42
C PRO A 204 -8.57 16.69 4.00
N LEU A 205 -7.60 16.20 3.21
CA LEU A 205 -6.19 16.08 3.61
C LEU A 205 -5.95 15.29 4.90
N ARG A 206 -6.89 14.44 5.33
CA ARG A 206 -6.78 13.68 6.58
C ARG A 206 -6.93 12.20 6.29
N TRP A 207 -5.82 11.49 6.40
CA TRP A 207 -5.77 10.04 6.35
C TRP A 207 -5.22 9.49 7.65
N ARG A 208 -5.63 8.28 8.00
CA ARG A 208 -5.07 7.55 9.14
C ARG A 208 -5.12 6.06 8.90
N VAL A 209 -4.16 5.34 9.46
CA VAL A 209 -4.26 3.89 9.62
C VAL A 209 -5.45 3.59 10.54
N ARG A 210 -6.36 2.74 10.08
CA ARG A 210 -7.52 2.27 10.85
C ARG A 210 -7.32 0.88 11.41
N TRP A 211 -6.51 0.08 10.73
CA TRP A 211 -6.28 -1.30 11.04
C TRP A 211 -4.97 -1.75 10.38
N THR A 212 -4.25 -2.62 11.09
CA THR A 212 -3.11 -3.36 10.57
C THR A 212 -3.29 -4.81 11.01
N SER A 213 -3.03 -5.77 10.12
CA SER A 213 -3.04 -7.19 10.47
C SER A 213 -1.88 -7.51 11.42
N ALA A 214 -1.93 -8.71 12.02
CA ALA A 214 -0.70 -9.30 12.53
C ALA A 214 0.29 -9.52 11.36
N THR A 215 1.59 -9.45 11.66
CA THR A 215 2.64 -9.82 10.70
C THR A 215 2.64 -11.34 10.54
N THR A 216 2.65 -11.79 9.30
CA THR A 216 2.78 -13.20 8.92
C THR A 216 4.14 -13.39 8.26
N GLY A 217 4.95 -14.29 8.79
CA GLY A 217 6.33 -14.47 8.36
C GLY A 217 7.10 -15.34 9.33
N CYS A 218 8.33 -15.69 8.92
CA CYS A 218 9.31 -16.28 9.81
C CYS A 218 10.20 -15.13 10.26
N PRO A 219 10.25 -14.78 11.56
CA PRO A 219 11.22 -13.81 12.02
C PRO A 219 12.63 -14.33 11.69
N GLU A 220 13.50 -13.44 11.24
CA GLU A 220 14.91 -13.79 11.06
C GLU A 220 15.46 -14.22 12.45
N PRO A 221 16.19 -15.34 12.56
CA PRO A 221 16.78 -15.73 13.83
C PRO A 221 17.66 -14.58 14.32
N ALA A 222 17.48 -14.16 15.57
CA ALA A 222 18.37 -13.18 16.17
C ALA A 222 19.78 -13.76 16.10
N ASP A 223 20.70 -13.05 15.44
CA ASP A 223 22.12 -13.40 15.51
C ASP A 223 22.51 -13.40 16.99
N ASP A 224 22.77 -14.59 17.54
CA ASP A 224 23.36 -14.76 18.85
C ASP A 224 24.74 -14.10 18.81
N ALA A 225 24.81 -12.85 19.28
CA ALA A 225 26.06 -12.16 19.52
C ALA A 225 26.89 -12.96 20.52
N SER A 226 27.86 -13.71 20.01
CA SER A 226 28.90 -14.42 20.78
C SER A 226 30.11 -13.52 21.02
#